data_AF-A0A4R3YAT8-F1
#
_entry.id   AF-A0A4R3YAT8-F1
#
_cell.length_a   1.000
_cell.length_b   1.000
_cell.length_c   1.000
_cell.angle_alpha   90.00
_cell.angle_beta   90.00
_cell.angle_gamma   90.00
#
_symmetry.space_group_name_H-M   'P 1'
#
loop_
_entity.id
_entity.type
_entity.pdbx_description
1 polymer ?
#
loop_
_entity_poly.entity_id
_entity_poly.type
_entity_poly.pdbx_seq_one_letter_code
_entity_poly.pdbx_strand_id
1 'polypeptide(L)'
;MKKTIRFQSAKQNKQQRLLRELEQKFFTAYAKGQYALAITLQQQLLGLAPSAGKWSNLSSCYIKLADWQKAIDAAGQALRLDSQNLNAYDALSHACSELGKFDLVKIYGRTALEIRDRRFCDKKFELNRLPHGQKCGHKKIIAFSLYGGSPIYCEPAVMNAELRARIYPDWICRFYIDDSVPQAVVQRLTHYDAVEIVYVSTEQKKLPATMWRFLALDDDDVERVIFRDADSVISQREAEAVKVWQNSDKAFHMIRDSGSHTELMLAGLWGAVAGVLPSMLMLIQDYMKKEKMDSRFADQYFLRSYIWPVARDHILQHDSLFGFMGAADLPSPNPHGLNKLTIGYNEGCPHFSAPVNFPDNTTVVWTLESEIDPFINLDGSFNYRARTTICHYQTVVKNGKIEGNLPWRYLQGIAEGKSAVRVRKASD
;
A
#
# COMPACT_ATOMS: atom_id res chain seq x y z
N MET A 1 51.10 -25.51 -15.42
CA MET A 1 50.18 -25.18 -14.30
C MET A 1 49.99 -23.67 -14.07
N LYS A 2 51.03 -22.85 -13.84
CA LYS A 2 50.87 -21.40 -13.55
C LYS A 2 50.14 -20.57 -14.64
N LYS A 3 50.35 -20.85 -15.94
CA LYS A 3 49.61 -20.16 -17.03
C LYS A 3 48.12 -20.52 -17.04
N THR A 4 47.77 -21.79 -16.91
CA THR A 4 46.37 -22.29 -16.89
C THR A 4 45.56 -21.69 -15.74
N ILE A 5 46.15 -21.58 -14.54
CA ILE A 5 45.54 -20.95 -13.36
C ILE A 5 45.30 -19.45 -13.61
N ARG A 6 46.25 -18.74 -14.24
CA ARG A 6 46.13 -17.32 -14.55
C ARG A 6 45.03 -17.04 -15.59
N PHE A 7 44.90 -17.87 -16.62
CA PHE A 7 43.83 -17.79 -17.63
C PHE A 7 42.44 -18.10 -17.04
N GLN A 8 42.33 -19.11 -16.17
CA GLN A 8 41.07 -19.41 -15.47
C GLN A 8 40.64 -18.26 -14.54
N SER A 9 41.59 -17.63 -13.84
CA SER A 9 41.30 -16.45 -13.00
C SER A 9 40.82 -15.23 -13.81
N ALA A 10 41.39 -15.00 -15.00
CA ALA A 10 40.97 -13.90 -15.87
C ALA A 10 39.57 -14.12 -16.46
N LYS A 11 39.23 -15.37 -16.83
CA LYS A 11 37.90 -15.75 -17.31
C LYS A 11 36.84 -15.61 -16.21
N GLN A 12 37.15 -16.04 -14.99
CA GLN A 12 36.27 -15.87 -13.82
C GLN A 12 36.04 -14.38 -13.50
N ASN A 13 37.09 -13.56 -13.53
CA ASN A 13 36.95 -12.11 -13.31
C ASN A 13 36.09 -11.44 -14.39
N LYS A 14 36.21 -11.85 -15.66
CA LYS A 14 35.38 -11.33 -16.75
C LYS A 14 33.90 -11.73 -16.59
N GLN A 15 33.63 -12.97 -16.18
CA GLN A 15 32.26 -13.44 -15.93
C GLN A 15 31.63 -12.73 -14.71
N GLN A 16 32.37 -12.55 -13.61
CA GLN A 16 31.89 -11.80 -12.45
C GLN A 16 31.59 -10.35 -12.79
N ARG A 17 32.44 -9.69 -13.60
CA ARG A 17 32.18 -8.34 -14.08
C ARG A 17 30.90 -8.26 -14.91
N LEU A 18 30.71 -9.18 -15.86
CA LEU A 18 29.49 -9.26 -16.67
C LEU A 18 28.24 -9.45 -15.80
N LEU A 19 28.29 -10.33 -14.81
CA LEU A 19 27.17 -10.55 -13.87
C LEU A 19 26.79 -9.26 -13.15
N ARG A 20 27.78 -8.53 -12.59
CA ARG A 20 27.53 -7.26 -11.90
C ARG A 20 26.93 -6.20 -12.83
N GLU A 21 27.44 -6.09 -14.05
CA GLU A 21 26.93 -5.14 -15.05
C GLU A 21 25.47 -5.46 -15.44
N LEU A 22 25.14 -6.74 -15.62
CA LEU A 22 23.78 -7.17 -15.91
C LEU A 22 22.83 -6.97 -14.70
N GLU A 23 23.29 -7.26 -13.48
CA GLU A 23 22.52 -7.03 -12.25
C GLU A 23 22.20 -5.52 -12.09
N GLN A 24 23.19 -4.65 -12.29
CA GLN A 24 22.97 -3.20 -12.24
C GLN A 24 21.95 -2.72 -13.29
N LYS A 25 22.05 -3.24 -14.53
CA LYS A 25 21.07 -2.94 -15.59
C LYS A 25 19.68 -3.45 -15.22
N PHE A 26 19.59 -4.63 -14.64
CA PHE A 26 18.32 -5.21 -14.17
C PHE A 26 17.65 -4.29 -13.15
N PHE A 27 18.36 -3.92 -12.07
CA PHE A 27 17.78 -3.07 -11.03
C PHE A 27 17.41 -1.67 -11.57
N THR A 28 18.20 -1.14 -12.50
CA THR A 28 17.88 0.13 -13.18
C THR A 28 16.61 0.02 -14.02
N ALA A 29 16.47 -1.04 -14.82
CA ALA A 29 15.29 -1.27 -15.65
C ALA A 29 14.04 -1.49 -14.77
N TYR A 30 14.17 -2.29 -13.70
CA TYR A 30 13.10 -2.56 -12.75
C TYR A 30 12.63 -1.27 -12.06
N ALA A 31 13.56 -0.44 -11.58
CA ALA A 31 13.24 0.84 -10.94
C ALA A 31 12.53 1.82 -11.89
N LYS A 32 12.82 1.75 -13.20
CA LYS A 32 12.16 2.55 -14.25
C LYS A 32 10.84 1.95 -14.76
N GLY A 33 10.37 0.84 -14.19
CA GLY A 33 9.17 0.14 -14.65
C GLY A 33 9.31 -0.54 -16.01
N GLN A 34 10.54 -0.71 -16.52
CA GLN A 34 10.82 -1.36 -17.79
C GLN A 34 10.85 -2.89 -17.61
N TYR A 35 9.74 -3.46 -17.15
CA TYR A 35 9.68 -4.85 -16.68
C TYR A 35 9.98 -5.88 -17.79
N ALA A 36 9.59 -5.61 -19.04
CA ALA A 36 9.93 -6.47 -20.17
C ALA A 36 11.45 -6.57 -20.39
N LEU A 37 12.16 -5.44 -20.34
CA LEU A 37 13.63 -5.41 -20.41
C LEU A 37 14.24 -6.10 -19.18
N ALA A 38 13.70 -5.85 -17.99
CA ALA A 38 14.16 -6.48 -16.76
C ALA A 38 14.04 -8.02 -16.83
N ILE A 39 12.97 -8.56 -17.42
CA ILE A 39 12.81 -10.01 -17.67
C ILE A 39 13.93 -10.54 -18.56
N THR A 40 14.21 -9.89 -19.69
CA THR A 40 15.28 -10.31 -20.60
C THR A 40 16.64 -10.33 -19.91
N LEU A 41 16.96 -9.28 -19.15
CA LEU A 41 18.20 -9.20 -18.37
C LEU A 41 18.27 -10.31 -17.32
N GLN A 42 17.15 -10.62 -16.68
CA GLN A 42 17.09 -11.64 -15.65
C GLN A 42 17.23 -13.05 -16.21
N GLN A 43 16.66 -13.33 -17.38
CA GLN A 43 16.86 -14.59 -18.09
C GLN A 43 18.33 -14.79 -18.50
N GLN A 44 19.02 -13.73 -18.94
CA GLN A 44 20.47 -13.78 -19.20
C GLN A 44 21.27 -14.09 -17.93
N LEU A 45 20.95 -13.42 -16.82
CA LEU A 45 21.58 -13.66 -15.52
C LEU A 45 21.37 -15.11 -15.03
N LEU A 46 20.17 -15.65 -15.21
CA LEU A 46 19.86 -17.05 -14.90
C LEU A 46 20.64 -18.02 -15.78
N GLY A 47 20.81 -17.74 -17.08
CA GLY A 47 21.64 -18.56 -17.97
C GLY A 47 23.13 -18.56 -17.60
N LEU A 48 23.62 -17.49 -16.97
CA LEU A 48 25.02 -17.37 -16.54
C LEU A 48 25.30 -17.95 -15.15
N ALA A 49 24.40 -17.73 -14.19
CA ALA A 49 24.57 -18.15 -12.80
C ALA A 49 23.21 -18.21 -12.07
N PRO A 50 22.46 -19.33 -12.16
CA PRO A 50 21.18 -19.49 -11.46
C PRO A 50 21.30 -19.28 -9.95
N SER A 51 20.32 -18.60 -9.35
CA SER A 51 20.20 -18.51 -7.90
C SER A 51 18.74 -18.25 -7.50
N ALA A 52 18.39 -18.55 -6.25
CA ALA A 52 17.04 -18.30 -5.74
C ALA A 52 16.63 -16.83 -5.87
N GLY A 53 17.52 -15.91 -5.47
CA GLY A 53 17.29 -14.47 -5.60
C GLY A 53 17.06 -14.02 -7.05
N LYS A 54 17.70 -14.67 -8.02
CA LYS A 54 17.48 -14.35 -9.43
C LYS A 54 16.13 -14.84 -9.93
N TRP A 55 15.70 -16.02 -9.51
CA TRP A 55 14.37 -16.54 -9.82
C TRP A 55 13.25 -15.72 -9.16
N SER A 56 13.42 -15.29 -7.91
CA SER A 56 12.45 -14.43 -7.22
C SER A 56 12.34 -13.04 -7.86
N ASN A 57 13.46 -12.47 -8.34
CA ASN A 57 13.45 -11.23 -9.10
C ASN A 57 12.70 -11.36 -10.43
N LEU A 58 12.90 -12.49 -11.14
CA LEU A 58 12.15 -12.78 -12.37
C LEU A 58 10.65 -12.90 -12.09
N SER A 59 10.28 -13.64 -11.04
CA SER A 59 8.89 -13.76 -10.59
C SER A 59 8.27 -12.40 -10.29
N SER A 60 9.00 -11.52 -9.59
CA SER A 60 8.56 -10.15 -9.29
C SER A 60 8.30 -9.32 -10.55
N CYS A 61 9.07 -9.50 -11.63
CA CYS A 61 8.78 -8.84 -12.91
C CYS A 61 7.49 -9.37 -13.55
N TYR A 62 7.26 -10.69 -13.50
CA TYR A 62 6.03 -11.28 -14.03
C TYR A 62 4.79 -10.81 -13.25
N ILE A 63 4.88 -10.67 -11.93
CA ILE A 63 3.82 -10.03 -11.11
C ILE A 63 3.49 -8.62 -11.63
N LYS A 64 4.50 -7.81 -11.93
CA LYS A 64 4.30 -6.43 -12.42
C LYS A 64 3.67 -6.36 -13.81
N LEU A 65 3.74 -7.44 -14.59
CA LEU A 65 3.10 -7.55 -15.90
C LEU A 65 1.82 -8.38 -15.87
N ALA A 66 1.33 -8.77 -14.69
CA ALA A 66 0.18 -9.68 -14.52
C ALA A 66 0.33 -11.05 -15.22
N ASP A 67 1.57 -11.49 -15.45
CA ASP A 67 1.92 -12.79 -16.03
C ASP A 67 1.89 -13.88 -14.93
N TRP A 68 0.71 -14.09 -14.32
CA TRP A 68 0.55 -14.84 -13.06
C TRP A 68 1.13 -16.26 -13.08
N GLN A 69 0.90 -17.02 -14.16
CA GLN A 69 1.42 -18.39 -14.24
C GLN A 69 2.95 -18.41 -14.32
N LYS A 70 3.56 -17.52 -15.11
CA LYS A 70 5.04 -17.43 -15.17
C LYS A 70 5.63 -16.94 -13.84
N ALA A 71 4.92 -16.07 -13.12
CA ALA A 71 5.31 -15.66 -11.77
C ALA A 71 5.36 -16.86 -10.81
N ILE A 72 4.34 -17.71 -10.83
CA ILE A 72 4.26 -18.95 -10.05
C ILE A 72 5.42 -19.89 -10.41
N ASP A 73 5.64 -20.13 -11.70
CA ASP A 73 6.69 -21.04 -12.17
C ASP A 73 8.08 -20.57 -11.72
N ALA A 74 8.38 -19.27 -11.90
CA ALA A 74 9.65 -18.68 -11.48
C ALA A 74 9.83 -18.69 -9.96
N ALA A 75 8.78 -18.38 -9.19
CA ALA A 75 8.84 -18.46 -7.73
C ALA A 75 9.05 -19.91 -7.23
N GLY A 76 8.44 -20.88 -7.90
CA GLY A 76 8.67 -22.31 -7.63
C GLY A 76 10.12 -22.73 -7.85
N GLN A 77 10.80 -22.19 -8.88
CA GLN A 77 12.25 -22.40 -9.06
C GLN A 77 13.06 -21.78 -7.91
N ALA A 78 12.68 -20.59 -7.45
CA ALA A 78 13.35 -19.94 -6.33
C ALA A 78 13.24 -20.80 -5.06
N LEU A 79 12.04 -21.30 -4.74
CA LEU A 79 11.82 -22.15 -3.56
C LEU A 79 12.52 -23.51 -3.62
N ARG A 80 12.78 -24.05 -4.82
CA ARG A 80 13.61 -25.25 -4.97
C ARG A 80 15.08 -25.03 -4.60
N LEU A 81 15.58 -23.81 -4.80
CA LEU A 81 16.97 -23.44 -4.49
C LEU A 81 17.13 -22.90 -3.06
N ASP A 82 16.09 -22.25 -2.53
CA ASP A 82 16.04 -21.71 -1.17
C ASP A 82 14.59 -21.82 -0.67
N SER A 83 14.33 -22.82 0.18
CA SER A 83 13.00 -23.08 0.74
C SER A 83 12.51 -22.02 1.71
N GLN A 84 13.33 -21.02 2.05
CA GLN A 84 12.94 -19.89 2.91
C GLN A 84 12.93 -18.55 2.18
N ASN A 85 12.87 -18.57 0.84
CA ASN A 85 12.83 -17.35 0.03
C ASN A 85 11.49 -16.62 0.18
N LEU A 86 11.46 -15.57 1.01
CA LEU A 86 10.26 -14.78 1.29
C LEU A 86 9.63 -14.16 0.03
N ASN A 87 10.45 -13.56 -0.84
CA ASN A 87 9.95 -12.91 -2.06
C ASN A 87 9.24 -13.90 -2.99
N ALA A 88 9.68 -15.16 -3.02
CA ALA A 88 9.02 -16.21 -3.78
C ALA A 88 7.66 -16.59 -3.18
N TYR A 89 7.56 -16.72 -1.85
CA TYR A 89 6.28 -16.94 -1.18
C TYR A 89 5.30 -15.78 -1.37
N ASP A 90 5.79 -14.54 -1.28
CA ASP A 90 4.97 -13.34 -1.53
C ASP A 90 4.40 -13.35 -2.95
N ALA A 91 5.25 -13.64 -3.95
CA ALA A 91 4.83 -13.72 -5.34
C ALA A 91 3.85 -14.87 -5.58
N LEU A 92 4.06 -16.04 -4.97
CA LEU A 92 3.14 -17.17 -5.07
C LEU A 92 1.77 -16.84 -4.46
N SER A 93 1.74 -16.25 -3.27
CA SER A 93 0.51 -15.85 -2.59
C SER A 93 -0.28 -14.84 -3.44
N HIS A 94 0.40 -13.81 -3.95
CA HIS A 94 -0.22 -12.80 -4.81
C HIS A 94 -0.73 -13.40 -6.12
N ALA A 95 0.10 -14.11 -6.89
CA ALA A 95 -0.31 -14.69 -8.16
C ALA A 95 -1.41 -15.76 -8.02
N CYS A 96 -1.38 -16.57 -6.94
CA CYS A 96 -2.45 -17.53 -6.68
C CYS A 96 -3.77 -16.84 -6.36
N SER A 97 -3.75 -15.70 -5.66
CA SER A 97 -4.95 -14.90 -5.38
C SER A 97 -5.57 -14.35 -6.66
N GLU A 98 -4.76 -13.84 -7.58
CA GLU A 98 -5.22 -13.36 -8.90
C GLU A 98 -5.81 -14.48 -9.76
N LEU A 99 -5.32 -15.71 -9.61
CA LEU A 99 -5.86 -16.90 -10.28
C LEU A 99 -6.99 -17.61 -9.51
N GLY A 100 -7.45 -17.06 -8.38
CA GLY A 100 -8.52 -17.66 -7.56
C GLY A 100 -8.14 -18.97 -6.85
N LYS A 101 -6.84 -19.28 -6.73
CA LYS A 101 -6.32 -20.50 -6.08
C LYS A 101 -6.18 -20.31 -4.57
N PHE A 102 -7.28 -20.03 -3.87
CA PHE A 102 -7.26 -19.57 -2.47
C PHE A 102 -6.69 -20.58 -1.46
N ASP A 103 -6.83 -21.89 -1.71
CA ASP A 103 -6.16 -22.90 -0.86
C ASP A 103 -4.64 -22.73 -0.86
N LEU A 104 -4.05 -22.39 -2.02
CA LEU A 104 -2.63 -22.12 -2.15
C LEU A 104 -2.25 -20.76 -1.55
N VAL A 105 -3.12 -19.75 -1.66
CA VAL A 105 -2.92 -18.44 -1.00
C VAL A 105 -2.76 -18.63 0.50
N LYS A 106 -3.64 -19.43 1.12
CA LYS A 106 -3.56 -19.75 2.55
C LYS A 106 -2.21 -20.37 2.90
N ILE A 107 -1.76 -21.37 2.14
CA ILE A 107 -0.48 -22.06 2.37
C ILE A 107 0.70 -21.10 2.22
N TYR A 108 0.83 -20.44 1.07
CA TYR A 108 2.01 -19.63 0.76
C TYR A 108 2.07 -18.36 1.60
N GLY A 109 0.94 -17.66 1.77
CA GLY A 109 0.88 -16.45 2.57
C GLY A 109 1.14 -16.71 4.05
N ARG A 110 0.53 -17.76 4.63
CA ARG A 110 0.81 -18.17 6.03
C ARG A 110 2.29 -18.54 6.21
N THR A 111 2.85 -19.31 5.28
CA THR A 111 4.27 -19.71 5.36
C THR A 111 5.20 -18.48 5.32
N ALA A 112 4.91 -17.51 4.46
CA ALA A 112 5.66 -16.25 4.39
C ALA A 112 5.64 -15.51 5.74
N LEU A 113 4.46 -15.42 6.36
CA LEU A 113 4.25 -14.77 7.65
C LEU A 113 4.97 -15.53 8.78
N GLU A 114 4.90 -16.85 8.83
CA GLU A 114 5.59 -17.68 9.84
C GLU A 114 7.12 -17.59 9.73
N ILE A 115 7.67 -17.52 8.51
CA ILE A 115 9.11 -17.29 8.31
C ILE A 115 9.50 -15.90 8.81
N ARG A 116 8.74 -14.85 8.45
CA ARG A 116 8.99 -13.49 8.94
C ARG A 116 8.88 -13.41 10.46
N ASP A 117 7.87 -14.04 11.03
CA ASP A 117 7.60 -14.01 12.45
C ASP A 117 8.76 -14.58 13.26
N ARG A 118 9.29 -15.74 12.85
CA ARG A 118 10.48 -16.34 13.46
C ARG A 118 11.73 -15.46 13.33
N ARG A 119 11.82 -14.61 12.30
CA ARG A 119 12.96 -13.70 12.09
C ARG A 119 12.87 -12.42 12.89
N PHE A 120 11.66 -12.00 13.27
CA PHE A 120 11.38 -10.69 13.86
C PHE A 120 10.52 -10.81 15.14
N CYS A 121 10.71 -11.87 15.91
CA CYS A 121 9.99 -12.09 17.17
C CYS A 121 10.61 -11.41 18.38
N ASP A 122 11.89 -11.01 18.30
CA ASP A 122 12.64 -10.51 19.44
C ASP A 122 12.20 -9.09 19.85
N LYS A 123 11.62 -8.98 21.04
CA LYS A 123 11.13 -7.72 21.63
C LYS A 123 12.23 -6.66 21.65
N LYS A 124 11.88 -5.44 21.23
CA LYS A 124 12.80 -4.29 21.16
C LYS A 124 12.65 -3.31 22.32
N PHE A 125 11.46 -3.28 22.93
CA PHE A 125 11.11 -2.42 24.05
C PHE A 125 9.91 -3.01 24.78
N GLU A 126 9.61 -2.47 25.96
CA GLU A 126 8.40 -2.82 26.71
C GLU A 126 7.27 -1.84 26.40
N LEU A 127 6.03 -2.34 26.40
CA LEU A 127 4.86 -1.48 26.29
C LEU A 127 4.70 -0.64 27.56
N ASN A 128 4.21 0.58 27.39
CA ASN A 128 3.80 1.41 28.52
C ASN A 128 2.58 0.76 29.19
N ARG A 129 2.58 0.75 30.52
CA ARG A 129 1.40 0.34 31.29
C ARG A 129 0.42 1.50 31.36
N LEU A 130 -0.67 1.40 30.61
CA LEU A 130 -1.82 2.29 30.85
C LEU A 130 -2.48 1.88 32.18
N PRO A 131 -2.79 2.83 33.09
CA PRO A 131 -3.60 2.53 34.26
C PRO A 131 -4.90 1.85 33.86
N HIS A 132 -5.36 0.88 34.65
CA HIS A 132 -6.53 0.07 34.30
C HIS A 132 -7.75 0.97 34.04
N GLY A 133 -8.28 0.94 32.81
CA GLY A 133 -9.41 1.75 32.39
C GLY A 133 -9.08 3.19 31.95
N GLN A 134 -7.83 3.65 32.03
CA GLN A 134 -7.43 4.97 31.58
C GLN A 134 -7.02 4.95 30.11
N LYS A 135 -7.75 5.73 29.31
CA LYS A 135 -7.43 6.04 27.92
C LYS A 135 -6.56 7.30 27.91
N CYS A 136 -5.59 7.36 27.00
CA CYS A 136 -5.02 8.65 26.60
C CYS A 136 -6.12 9.42 25.87
N GLY A 137 -6.29 10.72 26.10
CA GLY A 137 -7.22 11.55 25.33
C GLY A 137 -8.66 11.04 25.17
N HIS A 138 -9.33 11.52 24.11
CA HIS A 138 -10.71 11.17 23.77
C HIS A 138 -10.99 11.01 22.26
N LYS A 139 -10.04 11.41 21.40
CA LYS A 139 -10.22 11.36 19.94
C LYS A 139 -9.91 9.98 19.36
N LYS A 140 -10.69 9.56 18.37
CA LYS A 140 -10.39 8.38 17.55
C LYS A 140 -9.98 8.84 16.16
N ILE A 141 -8.77 8.53 15.74
CA ILE A 141 -8.17 9.08 14.52
C ILE A 141 -8.05 8.03 13.42
N ILE A 142 -8.47 8.37 12.22
CA ILE A 142 -8.07 7.70 10.97
C ILE A 142 -6.93 8.52 10.38
N ALA A 143 -5.70 8.04 10.51
CA ALA A 143 -4.51 8.81 10.18
C ALA A 143 -3.98 8.46 8.78
N PHE A 144 -3.75 9.51 7.98
CA PHE A 144 -3.25 9.45 6.61
C PHE A 144 -2.00 10.30 6.44
N SER A 145 -1.08 9.86 5.58
CA SER A 145 -0.02 10.70 5.02
C SER A 145 -0.42 11.06 3.59
N LEU A 146 -0.37 12.35 3.23
CA LEU A 146 -0.67 12.80 1.86
C LEU A 146 0.38 13.83 1.42
N TYR A 147 1.00 13.59 0.28
CA TYR A 147 2.00 14.45 -0.35
C TYR A 147 1.92 14.32 -1.87
N GLY A 148 2.25 15.41 -2.55
CA GLY A 148 2.10 15.58 -4.00
C GLY A 148 0.66 15.86 -4.43
N GLY A 149 0.49 16.15 -5.72
CA GLY A 149 -0.80 16.48 -6.33
C GLY A 149 -1.38 15.40 -7.23
N SER A 150 -0.93 14.15 -7.13
CA SER A 150 -1.42 13.09 -8.02
C SER A 150 -2.88 12.71 -7.69
N PRO A 151 -3.77 12.59 -8.69
CA PRO A 151 -5.15 12.13 -8.47
C PRO A 151 -5.25 10.72 -7.87
N ILE A 152 -4.20 9.88 -8.04
CA ILE A 152 -4.14 8.54 -7.45
C ILE A 152 -4.31 8.58 -5.94
N TYR A 153 -3.77 9.61 -5.28
CA TYR A 153 -3.83 9.75 -3.82
C TYR A 153 -4.81 10.83 -3.37
N CYS A 154 -4.88 11.95 -4.08
CA CYS A 154 -5.73 13.09 -3.69
C CYS A 154 -7.22 12.73 -3.76
N GLU A 155 -7.66 12.02 -4.79
CA GLU A 155 -9.08 11.73 -4.98
C GLU A 155 -9.60 10.70 -3.97
N PRO A 156 -8.91 9.56 -3.73
CA PRO A 156 -9.25 8.67 -2.62
C PRO A 156 -9.16 9.34 -1.24
N ALA A 157 -8.23 10.27 -1.00
CA ALA A 157 -8.16 11.01 0.27
C ALA A 157 -9.42 11.86 0.50
N VAL A 158 -9.92 12.55 -0.53
CA VAL A 158 -11.18 13.29 -0.45
C VAL A 158 -12.37 12.35 -0.26
N MET A 159 -12.40 11.20 -0.93
CA MET A 159 -13.44 10.18 -0.69
C MET A 159 -13.40 9.65 0.75
N ASN A 160 -12.22 9.46 1.34
CA ASN A 160 -12.06 9.06 2.72
C ASN A 160 -12.68 10.09 3.69
N ALA A 161 -12.45 11.38 3.45
CA ALA A 161 -13.07 12.46 4.23
C ALA A 161 -14.60 12.47 4.09
N GLU A 162 -15.11 12.32 2.86
CA GLU A 162 -16.55 12.28 2.56
C GLU A 162 -17.27 11.11 3.23
N LEU A 163 -16.70 9.90 3.11
CA LEU A 163 -17.32 8.66 3.58
C LEU A 163 -17.27 8.51 5.10
N ARG A 164 -16.34 9.20 5.76
CA ARG A 164 -16.10 9.06 7.20
C ARG A 164 -17.39 9.25 8.00
N ALA A 165 -18.21 10.25 7.70
CA ALA A 165 -19.44 10.52 8.44
C ALA A 165 -20.44 9.33 8.42
N ARG A 166 -20.44 8.52 7.35
CA ARG A 166 -21.33 7.35 7.20
C ARG A 166 -20.72 6.05 7.74
N ILE A 167 -19.41 5.89 7.64
CA ILE A 167 -18.70 4.63 7.95
C ILE A 167 -18.09 4.65 9.37
N TYR A 168 -17.55 5.80 9.79
CA TYR A 168 -16.89 6.01 11.06
C TYR A 168 -17.34 7.34 11.71
N PRO A 169 -18.62 7.49 12.10
CA PRO A 169 -19.17 8.77 12.57
C PRO A 169 -18.43 9.36 13.77
N ASP A 170 -17.95 8.51 14.67
CA ASP A 170 -17.24 8.91 15.90
C ASP A 170 -15.71 9.10 15.72
N TRP A 171 -15.21 8.98 14.50
CA TRP A 171 -13.78 9.12 14.22
C TRP A 171 -13.49 10.46 13.54
N ILE A 172 -12.22 10.82 13.47
CA ILE A 172 -11.72 12.04 12.80
C ILE A 172 -10.72 11.60 11.75
N CYS A 173 -10.86 12.07 10.51
CA CYS A 173 -9.81 11.89 9.51
C CYS A 173 -8.71 12.91 9.76
N ARG A 174 -7.48 12.47 10.03
CA ARG A 174 -6.32 13.35 10.19
C ARG A 174 -5.34 13.14 9.05
N PHE A 175 -5.10 14.18 8.26
CA PHE A 175 -4.15 14.16 7.15
C PHE A 175 -2.87 14.90 7.52
N TYR A 176 -1.76 14.16 7.56
CA TYR A 176 -0.42 14.74 7.66
C TYR A 176 0.06 15.10 6.25
N ILE A 177 0.29 16.39 6.01
CA ILE A 177 0.59 16.92 4.68
C ILE A 177 1.83 17.81 4.65
N ASP A 178 2.43 17.95 3.48
CA ASP A 178 3.41 19.00 3.18
C ASP A 178 2.88 19.99 2.13
N ASP A 179 3.72 20.97 1.76
CA ASP A 179 3.37 22.04 0.84
C ASP A 179 3.20 21.58 -0.63
N SER A 180 3.48 20.30 -0.92
CA SER A 180 3.31 19.75 -2.27
C SER A 180 1.87 19.30 -2.56
N VAL A 181 1.01 19.23 -1.54
CA VAL A 181 -0.42 18.97 -1.71
C VAL A 181 -1.12 20.23 -2.24
N PRO A 182 -1.84 20.18 -3.38
CA PRO A 182 -2.51 21.34 -3.93
C PRO A 182 -3.54 21.95 -2.97
N GLN A 183 -3.57 23.28 -2.85
CA GLN A 183 -4.51 23.97 -1.95
C GLN A 183 -5.97 23.65 -2.24
N ALA A 184 -6.33 23.42 -3.51
CA ALA A 184 -7.67 22.99 -3.90
C ALA A 184 -8.05 21.61 -3.30
N VAL A 185 -7.09 20.71 -3.13
CA VAL A 185 -7.30 19.42 -2.45
C VAL A 185 -7.48 19.65 -0.96
N VAL A 186 -6.63 20.48 -0.33
CA VAL A 186 -6.77 20.84 1.10
C VAL A 186 -8.16 21.42 1.38
N GLN A 187 -8.63 22.35 0.55
CA GLN A 187 -9.97 22.94 0.66
C GLN A 187 -11.08 21.89 0.58
N ARG A 188 -10.97 20.93 -0.35
CA ARG A 188 -11.94 19.83 -0.48
C ARG A 188 -11.92 18.88 0.72
N LEU A 189 -10.75 18.63 1.32
CA LEU A 189 -10.65 17.86 2.56
C LEU A 189 -11.33 18.59 3.72
N THR A 190 -11.01 19.88 3.93
CA THR A 190 -11.56 20.69 5.02
C THR A 190 -13.02 21.10 4.83
N HIS A 191 -13.62 20.79 3.67
CA HIS A 191 -15.04 20.98 3.45
C HIS A 191 -15.90 20.02 4.29
N TYR A 192 -15.35 18.86 4.64
CA TYR A 192 -16.03 17.87 5.47
C TYR A 192 -15.74 18.12 6.95
N ASP A 193 -16.76 17.92 7.79
CA ASP A 193 -16.62 17.98 9.24
C ASP A 193 -15.60 16.95 9.74
N ALA A 194 -15.12 17.13 10.98
CA ALA A 194 -14.17 16.24 11.67
C ALA A 194 -13.05 15.69 10.76
N VAL A 195 -12.47 16.63 10.00
CA VAL A 195 -11.21 16.49 9.28
C VAL A 195 -10.20 17.42 9.93
N GLU A 196 -9.01 16.88 10.25
CA GLU A 196 -7.88 17.64 10.76
C GLU A 196 -6.74 17.63 9.73
N ILE A 197 -6.18 18.80 9.45
CA ILE A 197 -5.00 18.95 8.59
C ILE A 197 -3.80 19.29 9.48
N VAL A 198 -2.76 18.46 9.41
CA VAL A 198 -1.51 18.65 10.14
C VAL A 198 -0.38 18.88 9.13
N TYR A 199 0.09 20.11 9.02
CA TYR A 199 1.27 20.41 8.22
C TYR A 199 2.52 19.88 8.94
N VAL A 200 3.28 19.00 8.28
CA VAL A 200 4.49 18.44 8.86
C VAL A 200 5.59 19.51 8.97
N SER A 201 6.20 19.59 10.14
CA SER A 201 7.32 20.51 10.41
C SER A 201 8.56 20.17 9.57
N THR A 202 9.48 21.12 9.46
CA THR A 202 10.78 20.93 8.78
C THR A 202 11.55 19.71 9.33
N GLU A 203 11.46 19.45 10.64
CA GLU A 203 12.09 18.28 11.25
C GLU A 203 11.37 16.97 10.88
N GLN A 204 10.04 16.97 10.87
CA GLN A 204 9.25 15.79 10.48
C GLN A 204 9.39 15.45 8.99
N LYS A 205 9.64 16.45 8.12
CA LYS A 205 9.95 16.23 6.69
C LYS A 205 11.23 15.42 6.47
N LYS A 206 12.09 15.27 7.49
CA LYS A 206 13.27 14.38 7.43
C LYS A 206 12.89 12.90 7.54
N LEU A 207 11.70 12.59 8.07
CA LEU A 207 11.17 11.23 8.16
C LEU A 207 10.60 10.79 6.80
N PRO A 208 10.60 9.48 6.48
CA PRO A 208 9.86 8.96 5.34
C PRO A 208 8.38 9.39 5.42
N ALA A 209 7.86 9.97 4.33
CA ALA A 209 6.53 10.56 4.33
C ALA A 209 5.41 9.55 4.65
N THR A 210 5.61 8.28 4.30
CA THR A 210 4.69 7.18 4.64
C THR A 210 4.53 6.94 6.14
N MET A 211 5.46 7.44 6.97
CA MET A 211 5.40 7.31 8.44
C MET A 211 4.77 8.51 9.15
N TRP A 212 4.54 9.66 8.48
CA TRP A 212 4.01 10.85 9.18
C TRP A 212 2.69 10.58 9.90
N ARG A 213 1.80 9.79 9.29
CA ARG A 213 0.56 9.33 9.93
C ARG A 213 0.76 8.65 11.28
N PHE A 214 1.89 7.96 11.50
CA PHE A 214 2.17 7.26 12.76
C PHE A 214 2.32 8.21 13.94
N LEU A 215 2.68 9.48 13.67
CA LEU A 215 2.84 10.52 14.70
C LEU A 215 1.52 10.87 15.39
N ALA A 216 0.37 10.40 14.90
CA ALA A 216 -0.91 10.54 15.59
C ALA A 216 -0.94 9.85 16.96
N LEU A 217 -0.06 8.88 17.21
CA LEU A 217 0.07 8.22 18.52
C LEU A 217 0.79 9.04 19.58
N ASP A 218 1.48 10.10 19.18
CA ASP A 218 2.21 11.01 20.08
C ASP A 218 1.33 12.19 20.51
N ASP A 219 0.07 12.24 20.10
CA ASP A 219 -0.90 13.27 20.50
C ASP A 219 -1.65 12.83 21.77
N ASP A 220 -1.47 13.59 22.85
CA ASP A 220 -2.06 13.30 24.17
C ASP A 220 -3.60 13.33 24.17
N ASP A 221 -4.23 13.98 23.18
CA ASP A 221 -5.69 14.05 23.07
C ASP A 221 -6.31 12.88 22.30
N VAL A 222 -5.48 11.96 21.80
CA VAL A 222 -5.91 10.78 21.05
C VAL A 222 -6.07 9.58 21.97
N GLU A 223 -7.20 8.89 21.84
CA GLU A 223 -7.49 7.59 22.44
C GLU A 223 -6.91 6.44 21.60
N ARG A 224 -7.13 6.51 20.30
CA ARG A 224 -6.89 5.38 19.41
C ARG A 224 -6.70 5.85 17.99
N VAL A 225 -5.84 5.16 17.26
CA VAL A 225 -5.55 5.45 15.86
C VAL A 225 -5.73 4.20 15.01
N ILE A 226 -6.31 4.35 13.83
CA ILE A 226 -6.14 3.43 12.70
C ILE A 226 -5.35 4.15 11.60
N PHE A 227 -4.41 3.45 10.98
CA PHE A 227 -3.56 4.01 9.93
C PHE A 227 -4.02 3.52 8.58
N ARG A 228 -4.09 4.44 7.62
CA ARG A 228 -4.55 4.15 6.26
C ARG A 228 -3.63 4.76 5.22
N ASP A 229 -3.43 4.01 4.13
CA ASP A 229 -2.89 4.59 2.89
C ASP A 229 -3.97 5.47 2.27
N ALA A 230 -3.58 6.66 1.79
CA ALA A 230 -4.52 7.65 1.27
C ALA A 230 -5.29 7.15 0.05
N ASP A 231 -4.68 6.25 -0.74
CA ASP A 231 -5.26 5.60 -1.92
C ASP A 231 -6.21 4.44 -1.60
N SER A 232 -6.34 4.04 -0.33
CA SER A 232 -7.30 3.04 0.10
C SER A 232 -8.51 3.69 0.73
N VAL A 233 -9.64 3.59 0.05
CA VAL A 233 -10.91 4.17 0.51
C VAL A 233 -11.55 3.30 1.57
N ILE A 234 -11.90 3.91 2.71
CA ILE A 234 -12.56 3.25 3.83
C ILE A 234 -13.85 2.54 3.41
N SER A 235 -14.13 1.41 4.05
CA SER A 235 -15.30 0.58 3.78
C SER A 235 -16.05 0.17 5.05
N GLN A 236 -17.30 -0.25 4.91
CA GLN A 236 -18.07 -0.77 6.04
C GLN A 236 -17.46 -2.06 6.62
N ARG A 237 -16.89 -2.92 5.77
CA ARG A 237 -16.24 -4.17 6.19
C ARG A 237 -15.10 -3.93 7.18
N GLU A 238 -14.27 -2.92 6.95
CA GLU A 238 -13.21 -2.58 7.92
C GLU A 238 -13.75 -1.95 9.19
N ALA A 239 -14.82 -1.15 9.11
CA ALA A 239 -15.39 -0.46 10.26
C ALA A 239 -15.98 -1.45 11.26
N GLU A 240 -16.58 -2.53 10.77
CA GLU A 240 -17.08 -3.63 11.59
C GLU A 240 -15.92 -4.37 12.29
N ALA A 241 -14.83 -4.65 11.58
CA ALA A 241 -13.62 -5.25 12.18
C ALA A 241 -12.98 -4.33 13.23
N VAL A 242 -12.93 -3.02 12.97
CA VAL A 242 -12.46 -2.01 13.93
C VAL A 242 -13.42 -1.89 15.13
N LYS A 243 -14.73 -2.09 14.94
CA LYS A 243 -15.70 -2.10 16.04
C LYS A 243 -15.52 -3.30 16.96
N VAL A 244 -15.24 -4.48 16.40
CA VAL A 244 -14.86 -5.68 17.20
C VAL A 244 -13.62 -5.38 18.04
N TRP A 245 -12.59 -4.74 17.47
CA TRP A 245 -11.41 -4.33 18.22
C TRP A 245 -11.68 -3.24 19.27
N GLN A 246 -12.54 -2.26 18.98
CA GLN A 246 -12.94 -1.26 19.97
C GLN A 246 -13.57 -1.87 21.22
N ASN A 247 -14.24 -3.01 21.07
CA ASN A 247 -14.90 -3.73 22.15
C ASN A 247 -14.02 -4.80 22.80
N SER A 248 -12.76 -4.97 22.38
CA SER A 248 -11.82 -5.93 22.97
C SER A 248 -10.83 -5.27 23.93
N ASP A 249 -10.04 -6.11 24.61
CA ASP A 249 -8.94 -5.72 25.50
C ASP A 249 -7.59 -5.54 24.77
N LYS A 250 -7.57 -5.70 23.45
CA LYS A 250 -6.32 -5.71 22.67
C LYS A 250 -5.82 -4.30 22.38
N ALA A 251 -4.54 -4.07 22.62
CA ALA A 251 -3.88 -2.79 22.39
C ALA A 251 -3.73 -2.48 20.89
N PHE A 252 -3.64 -3.52 20.05
CA PHE A 252 -3.40 -3.39 18.61
C PHE A 252 -4.48 -4.09 17.79
N HIS A 253 -4.65 -3.63 16.56
CA HIS A 253 -5.51 -4.25 15.55
C HIS A 253 -4.81 -4.31 14.21
N MET A 254 -5.15 -5.33 13.43
CA MET A 254 -4.67 -5.46 12.06
C MET A 254 -5.68 -6.21 11.19
N ILE A 255 -5.70 -5.86 9.91
CA ILE A 255 -6.50 -6.52 8.88
C ILE A 255 -5.60 -7.05 7.75
N ARG A 256 -5.85 -8.30 7.34
CA ARG A 256 -5.37 -8.90 6.09
C ARG A 256 -6.56 -9.31 5.24
N ASP A 257 -6.65 -8.81 4.02
CA ASP A 257 -7.79 -9.08 3.13
C ASP A 257 -7.39 -9.29 1.67
N SER A 258 -6.10 -9.47 1.37
CA SER A 258 -5.62 -9.70 0.00
C SER A 258 -4.43 -10.67 -0.01
N GLY A 259 -4.28 -11.44 -1.10
CA GLY A 259 -3.20 -12.41 -1.25
C GLY A 259 -1.80 -11.78 -1.25
N SER A 260 -1.70 -10.46 -1.44
CA SER A 260 -0.44 -9.71 -1.32
C SER A 260 -0.11 -9.28 0.12
N HIS A 261 -1.00 -9.49 1.10
CA HIS A 261 -0.86 -9.01 2.48
C HIS A 261 0.04 -9.91 3.35
N THR A 262 1.22 -10.26 2.83
CA THR A 262 2.13 -11.27 3.41
C THR A 262 3.22 -10.69 4.32
N GLU A 263 3.11 -9.42 4.73
CA GLU A 263 3.97 -8.80 5.73
C GLU A 263 3.36 -8.87 7.15
N LEU A 264 4.20 -8.84 8.19
CA LEU A 264 3.79 -9.00 9.59
C LEU A 264 2.84 -7.90 10.05
N MET A 265 3.03 -6.68 9.56
CA MET A 265 2.12 -5.55 9.75
C MET A 265 2.08 -4.71 8.47
N LEU A 266 0.88 -4.50 7.92
CA LEU A 266 0.68 -3.60 6.80
C LEU A 266 0.50 -2.17 7.28
N ALA A 267 1.28 -1.25 6.71
CA ALA A 267 1.37 0.11 7.21
C ALA A 267 0.06 0.91 7.12
N GLY A 268 -0.79 0.59 6.13
CA GLY A 268 -2.11 1.17 5.95
C GLY A 268 -3.28 0.32 6.49
N LEU A 269 -3.04 -0.75 7.27
CA LEU A 269 -4.09 -1.66 7.76
C LEU A 269 -3.87 -2.13 9.20
N TRP A 270 -3.39 -1.23 10.06
CA TRP A 270 -3.22 -1.50 11.49
C TRP A 270 -3.75 -0.34 12.34
N GLY A 271 -3.94 -0.61 13.62
CA GLY A 271 -4.33 0.38 14.60
C GLY A 271 -3.74 0.09 15.98
N ALA A 272 -3.69 1.13 16.80
CA ALA A 272 -3.19 1.05 18.17
C ALA A 272 -3.99 1.97 19.11
N VAL A 273 -4.10 1.56 20.37
CA VAL A 273 -4.50 2.43 21.48
C VAL A 273 -3.35 3.38 21.76
N ALA A 274 -3.63 4.68 21.86
CA ALA A 274 -2.61 5.68 22.15
C ALA A 274 -2.05 5.53 23.57
N GLY A 275 -0.80 5.94 23.76
CA GLY A 275 -0.09 5.84 25.02
C GLY A 275 0.49 4.45 25.36
N VAL A 276 0.09 3.35 24.68
CA VAL A 276 0.67 2.00 24.91
C VAL A 276 2.09 1.85 24.38
N LEU A 277 2.44 2.62 23.34
CA LEU A 277 3.78 2.65 22.76
C LEU A 277 4.57 3.82 23.37
N PRO A 278 5.91 3.70 23.49
CA PRO A 278 6.80 4.85 23.62
C PRO A 278 6.58 5.84 22.46
N SER A 279 7.09 7.07 22.60
CA SER A 279 6.96 8.08 21.53
C SER A 279 7.37 7.50 20.18
N MET A 280 6.40 7.52 19.27
CA MET A 280 6.53 7.04 17.91
C MET A 280 7.61 7.81 17.16
N LEU A 281 7.70 9.13 17.36
CA LEU A 281 8.78 9.93 16.79
C LEU A 281 10.16 9.41 17.20
N MET A 282 10.37 9.11 18.49
CA MET A 282 11.63 8.58 18.97
C MET A 282 11.94 7.20 18.40
N LEU A 283 10.94 6.31 18.32
CA LEU A 283 11.08 4.97 17.74
C LEU A 283 11.48 5.04 16.25
N ILE A 284 10.83 5.91 15.48
CA ILE A 284 11.16 6.12 14.06
C ILE A 284 12.58 6.67 13.91
N GLN A 285 12.95 7.67 14.72
CA GLN A 285 14.29 8.25 14.67
C GLN A 285 15.40 7.25 15.04
N ASP A 286 15.15 6.38 16.02
CA ASP A 286 16.08 5.31 16.39
C ASP A 286 16.24 4.29 15.26
N TYR A 287 15.13 3.88 14.64
CA TYR A 287 15.13 3.01 13.47
C TYR A 287 15.96 3.59 12.31
N MET A 288 15.73 4.86 11.98
CA MET A 288 16.44 5.55 10.89
C MET A 288 17.95 5.68 11.14
N LYS A 289 18.40 5.72 12.40
CA LYS A 289 19.84 5.77 12.73
C LYS A 289 20.54 4.43 12.52
N LYS A 290 19.82 3.32 12.73
CA LYS A 290 20.39 1.96 12.73
C LYS A 290 20.34 1.29 11.35
N GLU A 291 19.33 1.60 10.55
CA GLU A 291 19.07 0.90 9.29
C GLU A 291 19.36 1.76 8.06
N LYS A 292 20.12 1.23 7.10
CA LYS A 292 20.31 1.87 5.78
C LYS A 292 19.07 1.64 4.93
N MET A 293 18.28 2.68 4.69
CA MET A 293 16.93 2.54 4.14
C MET A 293 16.85 2.54 2.61
N ASP A 294 16.01 1.64 2.08
CA ASP A 294 15.18 1.93 0.90
C ASP A 294 13.94 2.69 1.40
N SER A 295 13.74 3.91 0.92
CA SER A 295 12.68 4.80 1.40
C SER A 295 11.27 4.31 1.06
N ARG A 296 11.12 3.41 0.08
CA ARG A 296 9.79 3.03 -0.45
C ARG A 296 8.97 2.12 0.47
N PHE A 297 9.62 1.27 1.27
CA PHE A 297 8.95 0.33 2.19
C PHE A 297 9.34 0.57 3.65
N ALA A 298 9.75 1.80 3.94
CA ALA A 298 10.36 2.14 5.20
C ALA A 298 9.41 1.88 6.38
N ASP A 299 8.14 2.23 6.21
CA ASP A 299 7.08 2.04 7.19
C ASP A 299 6.84 0.57 7.53
N GLN A 300 6.67 -0.30 6.53
CA GLN A 300 6.46 -1.73 6.81
C GLN A 300 7.68 -2.39 7.45
N TYR A 301 8.90 -2.01 7.04
CA TYR A 301 10.12 -2.54 7.65
C TYR A 301 10.34 -2.05 9.07
N PHE A 302 9.98 -0.80 9.37
CA PHE A 302 9.90 -0.28 10.72
C PHE A 302 8.91 -1.08 11.56
N LEU A 303 7.67 -1.23 11.09
CA LEU A 303 6.62 -1.97 11.81
C LEU A 303 7.05 -3.41 12.08
N ARG A 304 7.59 -4.11 11.08
CA ARG A 304 8.11 -5.48 11.22
C ARG A 304 9.19 -5.58 12.30
N SER A 305 10.11 -4.61 12.37
CA SER A 305 11.33 -4.74 13.17
C SER A 305 11.19 -4.15 14.58
N TYR A 306 10.29 -3.18 14.77
CA TYR A 306 10.11 -2.44 16.03
C TYR A 306 8.75 -2.70 16.67
N ILE A 307 7.67 -2.66 15.90
CA ILE A 307 6.30 -2.73 16.47
C ILE A 307 5.80 -4.16 16.57
N TRP A 308 5.96 -4.98 15.53
CA TRP A 308 5.52 -6.37 15.52
C TRP A 308 6.03 -7.21 16.71
N PRO A 309 7.33 -7.16 17.08
CA PRO A 309 7.86 -7.99 18.16
C PRO A 309 7.16 -7.76 19.50
N VAL A 310 6.60 -6.56 19.73
CA VAL A 310 5.84 -6.23 20.93
C VAL A 310 4.34 -6.41 20.72
N ALA A 311 3.81 -6.04 19.55
CA ALA A 311 2.39 -6.04 19.27
C ALA A 311 1.81 -7.46 19.14
N ARG A 312 2.60 -8.43 18.67
CA ARG A 312 2.18 -9.81 18.40
C ARG A 312 1.48 -10.52 19.57
N ASP A 313 1.78 -10.14 20.81
CA ASP A 313 1.19 -10.72 22.02
C ASP A 313 -0.08 -9.97 22.49
N HIS A 314 -0.36 -8.80 21.89
CA HIS A 314 -1.38 -7.84 22.33
C HIS A 314 -2.31 -7.38 21.20
N ILE A 315 -2.40 -8.17 20.11
CA ILE A 315 -3.09 -7.80 18.87
C ILE A 315 -4.37 -8.60 18.65
N LEU A 316 -5.40 -7.93 18.13
CA LEU A 316 -6.54 -8.56 17.50
C LEU A 316 -6.34 -8.54 15.97
N GLN A 317 -6.37 -9.71 15.33
CA GLN A 317 -6.17 -9.83 13.89
C GLN A 317 -7.45 -10.30 13.21
N HIS A 318 -7.80 -9.65 12.10
CA HIS A 318 -8.75 -10.19 11.13
C HIS A 318 -7.99 -10.56 9.84
N ASP A 319 -8.25 -11.76 9.32
CA ASP A 319 -7.53 -12.32 8.18
C ASP A 319 -8.49 -13.17 7.35
N SER A 320 -8.81 -12.75 6.13
CA SER A 320 -9.73 -13.48 5.26
C SER A 320 -9.07 -14.60 4.44
N LEU A 321 -7.75 -14.79 4.53
CA LEU A 321 -6.99 -15.63 3.60
C LEU A 321 -6.02 -16.61 4.26
N PHE A 322 -5.20 -16.17 5.22
CA PHE A 322 -4.05 -16.95 5.70
C PHE A 322 -4.31 -17.66 7.03
N GLY A 323 -5.14 -17.07 7.89
CA GLY A 323 -5.39 -17.52 9.26
C GLY A 323 -4.12 -17.53 10.11
N PHE A 324 -3.16 -16.65 9.83
CA PHE A 324 -1.87 -16.61 10.53
C PHE A 324 -2.08 -16.31 12.03
N MET A 325 -1.38 -17.04 12.91
CA MET A 325 -1.54 -16.97 14.38
C MET A 325 -2.99 -17.12 14.89
N GLY A 326 -3.83 -17.86 14.18
CA GLY A 326 -5.23 -18.07 14.58
C GLY A 326 -6.07 -16.78 14.50
N ALA A 327 -5.72 -15.87 13.60
CA ALA A 327 -6.51 -14.68 13.29
C ALA A 327 -7.98 -15.03 12.99
N ALA A 328 -8.90 -14.16 13.41
CA ALA A 328 -10.32 -14.31 13.16
C ALA A 328 -10.66 -13.97 11.71
N ASP A 329 -11.77 -14.49 11.18
CA ASP A 329 -12.31 -14.04 9.91
C ASP A 329 -12.83 -12.61 10.01
N LEU A 330 -12.91 -11.90 8.89
CA LEU A 330 -13.58 -10.59 8.83
C LEU A 330 -15.07 -10.72 9.17
N PRO A 331 -15.67 -9.76 9.92
CA PRO A 331 -17.07 -9.88 10.35
C PRO A 331 -18.07 -9.94 9.19
N SER A 332 -17.77 -9.26 8.09
CA SER A 332 -18.59 -9.26 6.88
C SER A 332 -17.83 -9.77 5.65
N PRO A 333 -18.50 -10.60 4.82
CA PRO A 333 -17.91 -11.11 3.60
C PRO A 333 -17.66 -9.98 2.59
N ASN A 334 -16.78 -10.24 1.62
CA ASN A 334 -16.60 -9.34 0.49
C ASN A 334 -17.67 -9.63 -0.59
N PRO A 335 -18.58 -8.69 -0.90
CA PRO A 335 -19.58 -8.92 -1.96
C PRO A 335 -18.96 -9.09 -3.35
N HIS A 336 -17.71 -8.64 -3.56
CA HIS A 336 -17.00 -8.75 -4.83
C HIS A 336 -16.07 -9.98 -4.92
N GLY A 337 -16.08 -10.85 -3.91
CA GLY A 337 -15.23 -12.03 -3.81
C GLY A 337 -13.87 -11.76 -3.13
N LEU A 338 -13.05 -12.79 -2.98
CA LEU A 338 -11.85 -12.75 -2.13
C LEU A 338 -10.64 -12.00 -2.72
N ASN A 339 -10.69 -11.55 -3.97
CA ASN A 339 -9.56 -10.90 -4.66
C ASN A 339 -9.93 -9.57 -5.35
N LYS A 340 -11.13 -9.04 -5.17
CA LYS A 340 -11.56 -7.77 -5.75
C LYS A 340 -12.01 -6.82 -4.67
N LEU A 341 -11.61 -5.55 -4.77
CA LEU A 341 -12.01 -4.49 -3.84
C LEU A 341 -11.82 -4.89 -2.37
N THR A 342 -10.67 -5.51 -2.13
CA THR A 342 -10.23 -5.93 -0.80
C THR A 342 -9.99 -4.70 0.08
N ILE A 343 -10.06 -4.86 1.40
CA ILE A 343 -9.67 -3.79 2.32
C ILE A 343 -8.18 -3.51 2.11
N GLY A 344 -7.79 -2.26 1.84
CA GLY A 344 -6.42 -1.92 1.42
C GLY A 344 -6.23 -1.78 -0.09
N TYR A 345 -7.28 -1.97 -0.90
CA TYR A 345 -7.21 -1.79 -2.36
C TYR A 345 -6.80 -0.36 -2.73
N ASN A 346 -5.90 -0.23 -3.71
CA ASN A 346 -5.51 1.05 -4.30
C ASN A 346 -6.62 1.51 -5.26
N GLU A 347 -7.59 2.24 -4.70
CA GLU A 347 -8.78 2.72 -5.38
C GLU A 347 -8.44 3.69 -6.51
N GLY A 348 -7.40 4.51 -6.35
CA GLY A 348 -7.02 5.57 -7.30
C GLY A 348 -6.14 5.11 -8.47
N CYS A 349 -5.65 3.87 -8.47
CA CYS A 349 -4.78 3.33 -9.51
C CYS A 349 -5.41 3.21 -10.92
N PRO A 350 -6.73 2.97 -11.11
CA PRO A 350 -7.30 2.81 -12.44
C PRO A 350 -7.00 4.01 -13.35
N HIS A 351 -6.74 3.71 -14.62
CA HIS A 351 -6.28 4.67 -15.62
C HIS A 351 -7.32 4.81 -16.73
N PHE A 352 -7.48 6.03 -17.24
CA PHE A 352 -8.24 6.30 -18.45
C PHE A 352 -7.39 6.99 -19.50
N SER A 353 -7.71 6.74 -20.77
CA SER A 353 -7.17 7.44 -21.93
C SER A 353 -8.34 7.86 -22.80
N ALA A 354 -8.43 9.15 -23.11
CA ALA A 354 -9.55 9.73 -23.86
C ALA A 354 -9.05 10.56 -25.04
N PRO A 355 -9.59 10.36 -26.26
CA PRO A 355 -9.28 11.21 -27.39
C PRO A 355 -9.86 12.62 -27.18
N VAL A 356 -9.14 13.63 -27.65
CA VAL A 356 -9.57 15.04 -27.55
C VAL A 356 -9.33 15.78 -28.85
N ASN A 357 -10.16 16.78 -29.13
CA ASN A 357 -10.03 17.63 -30.31
C ASN A 357 -9.25 18.91 -29.99
N PHE A 358 -8.03 18.75 -29.50
CA PHE A 358 -7.09 19.84 -29.24
C PHE A 358 -5.73 19.48 -29.85
N PRO A 359 -4.94 20.45 -30.34
CA PRO A 359 -3.59 20.19 -30.84
C PRO A 359 -2.69 19.58 -29.76
N ASP A 360 -1.74 18.74 -30.16
CA ASP A 360 -0.70 18.24 -29.26
C ASP A 360 0.08 19.38 -28.61
N ASN A 361 0.54 19.15 -27.39
CA ASN A 361 1.16 20.14 -26.50
C ASN A 361 0.22 21.27 -26.01
N THR A 362 -1.08 21.19 -26.30
CA THR A 362 -2.07 22.10 -25.67
C THR A 362 -2.25 21.73 -24.21
N THR A 363 -2.14 22.71 -23.32
CA THR A 363 -2.53 22.58 -21.91
C THR A 363 -4.05 22.60 -21.79
N VAL A 364 -4.61 21.55 -21.21
CA VAL A 364 -6.06 21.37 -21.03
C VAL A 364 -6.38 21.04 -19.58
N VAL A 365 -7.60 21.34 -19.16
CA VAL A 365 -8.16 20.91 -17.88
C VAL A 365 -9.22 19.86 -18.16
N TRP A 366 -9.04 18.67 -17.60
CA TRP A 366 -10.11 17.68 -17.56
C TRP A 366 -10.84 17.75 -16.22
N THR A 367 -12.16 17.54 -16.26
CA THR A 367 -13.06 17.62 -15.12
C THR A 367 -13.87 16.33 -15.07
N LEU A 368 -13.87 15.66 -13.92
CA LEU A 368 -14.75 14.53 -13.67
C LEU A 368 -16.08 15.03 -13.11
N GLU A 369 -17.17 14.69 -13.78
CA GLU A 369 -18.54 14.81 -13.27
C GLU A 369 -19.10 13.41 -13.03
N SER A 370 -19.83 13.20 -11.93
CA SER A 370 -20.42 11.90 -11.65
C SER A 370 -21.73 11.97 -10.88
N GLU A 371 -22.61 11.02 -11.18
CA GLU A 371 -23.81 10.67 -10.40
C GLU A 371 -23.51 9.57 -9.38
N ILE A 372 -22.30 8.99 -9.34
CA ILE A 372 -21.93 7.97 -8.37
C ILE A 372 -21.78 8.61 -6.98
N ASP A 373 -22.49 8.08 -6.00
CA ASP A 373 -22.20 8.28 -4.58
C ASP A 373 -21.06 7.32 -4.20
N PRO A 374 -19.97 7.81 -3.59
CA PRO A 374 -18.84 6.95 -3.25
C PRO A 374 -19.20 5.86 -2.24
N PHE A 375 -20.32 5.93 -1.51
CA PHE A 375 -20.70 4.89 -0.56
C PHE A 375 -21.25 3.66 -1.28
N ILE A 376 -20.59 2.51 -1.08
CA ILE A 376 -20.99 1.22 -1.63
C ILE A 376 -21.87 0.50 -0.60
N ASN A 377 -22.98 -0.09 -1.06
CA ASN A 377 -23.87 -0.89 -0.23
C ASN A 377 -23.22 -2.21 0.20
N LEU A 378 -23.76 -2.86 1.24
CA LEU A 378 -23.24 -4.15 1.72
C LEU A 378 -23.25 -5.26 0.66
N ASP A 379 -24.17 -5.20 -0.30
CA ASP A 379 -24.25 -6.14 -1.43
C ASP A 379 -23.29 -5.78 -2.60
N GLY A 380 -22.49 -4.72 -2.45
CA GLY A 380 -21.55 -4.25 -3.47
C GLY A 380 -22.18 -3.33 -4.52
N SER A 381 -23.48 -3.03 -4.44
CA SER A 381 -24.15 -2.13 -5.38
C SER A 381 -23.79 -0.65 -5.16
N PHE A 382 -23.81 0.12 -6.25
CA PHE A 382 -23.60 1.56 -6.22
C PHE A 382 -24.86 2.30 -5.76
N ASN A 383 -24.64 3.40 -5.04
CA ASN A 383 -25.64 4.43 -4.83
C ASN A 383 -25.43 5.56 -5.84
N TYR A 384 -26.50 6.31 -6.10
CA TYR A 384 -26.46 7.45 -7.01
C TYR A 384 -26.94 8.72 -6.32
N ARG A 385 -26.39 9.85 -6.77
CA ARG A 385 -26.69 11.21 -6.34
C ARG A 385 -26.88 12.12 -7.55
N ALA A 386 -27.33 13.34 -7.30
CA ALA A 386 -27.36 14.37 -8.33
C ALA A 386 -25.97 14.57 -8.94
N ARG A 387 -25.92 14.75 -10.27
CA ARG A 387 -24.65 14.92 -10.99
C ARG A 387 -23.88 16.11 -10.44
N THR A 388 -22.65 15.87 -10.02
CA THR A 388 -21.79 16.91 -9.44
C THR A 388 -20.37 16.81 -10.00
N THR A 389 -19.65 17.92 -9.92
CA THR A 389 -18.21 17.97 -10.21
C THR A 389 -17.45 17.31 -9.08
N ILE A 390 -16.70 16.25 -9.39
CA ILE A 390 -15.86 15.52 -8.43
C ILE A 390 -14.50 16.20 -8.30
N CYS A 391 -13.80 16.41 -9.43
CA CYS A 391 -12.46 16.98 -9.45
C CYS A 391 -12.09 17.54 -10.82
N HIS A 392 -10.99 18.28 -10.87
CA HIS A 392 -10.40 18.75 -12.11
C HIS A 392 -8.88 18.74 -12.03
N TYR A 393 -8.22 18.45 -13.15
CA TYR A 393 -6.77 18.39 -13.25
C TYR A 393 -6.29 18.95 -14.57
N GLN A 394 -5.16 19.65 -14.52
CA GLN A 394 -4.46 20.13 -15.71
C GLN A 394 -3.57 19.02 -16.27
N THR A 395 -3.57 18.86 -17.59
CA THR A 395 -2.69 17.94 -18.31
C THR A 395 -2.33 18.52 -19.69
N VAL A 396 -1.46 17.82 -20.41
CA VAL A 396 -1.02 18.19 -21.75
C VAL A 396 -1.48 17.15 -22.75
N VAL A 397 -2.04 17.59 -23.87
CA VAL A 397 -2.45 16.70 -24.96
C VAL A 397 -1.23 16.05 -25.61
N LYS A 398 -1.26 14.72 -25.74
CA LYS A 398 -0.21 13.93 -26.39
C LYS A 398 -0.85 12.94 -27.36
N ASN A 399 -0.42 12.93 -28.62
CA ASN A 399 -0.94 12.06 -29.67
C ASN A 399 -2.47 12.13 -29.79
N GLY A 400 -3.04 13.34 -29.68
CA GLY A 400 -4.47 13.62 -29.76
C GLY A 400 -5.30 13.08 -28.57
N LYS A 401 -4.65 12.78 -27.44
CA LYS A 401 -5.30 12.19 -26.26
C LYS A 401 -4.91 12.92 -24.97
N ILE A 402 -5.76 12.75 -23.96
CA ILE A 402 -5.41 12.97 -22.56
C ILE A 402 -5.45 11.66 -21.80
N GLU A 403 -4.69 11.63 -20.72
CA GLU A 403 -4.59 10.48 -19.82
C GLU A 403 -4.67 10.96 -18.38
N GLY A 404 -5.20 10.10 -17.51
CA GLY A 404 -5.31 10.38 -16.09
C GLY A 404 -5.72 9.14 -15.30
N ASN A 405 -5.83 9.33 -13.99
CA ASN A 405 -6.28 8.30 -13.06
C ASN A 405 -7.55 8.76 -12.36
N LEU A 406 -8.46 7.82 -12.13
CA LEU A 406 -9.72 8.06 -11.44
C LEU A 406 -9.96 6.92 -10.44
N PRO A 407 -10.56 7.22 -9.28
CA PRO A 407 -11.05 6.18 -8.38
C PRO A 407 -11.91 5.16 -9.13
N TRP A 408 -11.71 3.87 -8.82
CA TRP A 408 -12.39 2.75 -9.50
C TRP A 408 -13.90 2.94 -9.57
N ARG A 409 -14.55 3.36 -8.46
CA ARG A 409 -15.99 3.63 -8.39
C ARG A 409 -16.47 4.62 -9.47
N TYR A 410 -15.74 5.71 -9.68
CA TYR A 410 -16.10 6.71 -10.69
C TYR A 410 -15.82 6.23 -12.10
N LEU A 411 -14.76 5.44 -12.29
CA LEU A 411 -14.44 4.84 -13.59
C LEU A 411 -15.54 3.87 -14.05
N GLN A 412 -16.11 3.08 -13.15
CA GLN A 412 -17.25 2.20 -13.48
C GLN A 412 -18.44 2.98 -14.03
N GLY A 413 -18.73 4.14 -13.44
CA GLY A 413 -19.81 5.01 -13.90
C GLY A 413 -19.64 5.51 -15.34
N ILE A 414 -18.45 5.49 -15.94
CA ILE A 414 -18.27 5.90 -17.35
C ILE A 414 -19.00 4.93 -18.29
N ALA A 415 -18.89 3.62 -18.05
CA ALA A 415 -19.54 2.61 -18.88
C ALA A 415 -21.07 2.71 -18.82
N GLU A 416 -21.61 3.19 -17.70
CA GLU A 416 -23.05 3.36 -17.45
C GLU A 416 -23.59 4.75 -17.82
N GLY A 417 -22.73 5.66 -18.31
CA GLY A 417 -23.10 7.07 -18.57
C GLY A 417 -23.33 7.91 -17.31
N LYS A 418 -23.02 7.35 -16.14
CA LYS A 418 -23.15 7.96 -14.80
C LYS A 418 -21.98 8.85 -14.43
N SER A 419 -20.83 8.66 -15.06
CA SER A 419 -19.67 9.54 -14.96
C SER A 419 -19.30 10.09 -16.34
N ALA A 420 -18.76 11.30 -16.39
CA ALA A 420 -18.26 11.92 -17.61
C ALA A 420 -16.96 12.69 -17.33
N VAL A 421 -15.97 12.52 -18.21
CA VAL A 421 -14.77 13.36 -18.24
C VAL A 421 -14.99 14.45 -19.28
N ARG A 422 -15.05 15.71 -18.83
CA ARG A 422 -15.17 16.90 -19.68
C ARG A 422 -13.79 17.53 -19.85
N VAL A 423 -13.46 18.00 -21.05
CA VAL A 423 -12.15 18.60 -21.33
C VAL A 423 -12.34 20.00 -21.90
N ARG A 424 -11.62 20.97 -21.34
CA ARG A 424 -11.58 22.34 -21.83
C ARG A 424 -10.13 22.81 -21.96
N LYS A 425 -9.88 23.80 -22.81
CA LYS A 425 -8.58 24.48 -22.83
C LYS A 425 -8.33 25.14 -21.47
N ALA A 426 -7.11 25.03 -20.95
CA ALA A 426 -6.73 25.82 -19.79
C ALA A 426 -6.82 27.31 -20.16
N SER A 427 -7.46 28.11 -19.31
CA SER A 427 -7.43 29.56 -19.43
C SER A 427 -6.05 30.03 -18.97
N ASP A 428 -5.44 30.98 -19.70
CA ASP A 428 -4.15 31.58 -19.33
C ASP A 428 -4.20 32.30 -17.98
#